data_AF-W4KED7-F1
#
_entry.id   AF-W4KED7-F1
#
_cell.length_a   1.000
_cell.length_b   1.000
_cell.length_c   1.000
_cell.angle_alpha   90.00
_cell.angle_beta   90.00
_cell.angle_gamma   90.00
#
_symmetry.space_group_name_H-M   'P 1'
#
loop_
_entity.id
_entity.type
_entity.pdbx_description
1 polymer ?
#
loop_
_entity_poly.entity_id
_entity_poly.type
_entity_poly.pdbx_seq_one_letter_code
_entity_poly.pdbx_strand_id
1 'polypeptide(L)' 'PEMVTIAVKKGGRIDIVADAWHLEQDCHYEWHLAFPLRTVDMTSLRATFNDSGTL' A
#
# COMPACT_ATOMS: atom_id res chain seq x y z
N PRO A 1 -16.87 -0.86 1.74
CA PRO A 1 -15.51 -1.42 1.62
C PRO A 1 -14.64 -0.47 0.79
N GLU A 2 -13.70 0.19 1.44
CA GLU A 2 -12.64 0.93 0.75
C GLU A 2 -11.70 -0.08 0.08
N MET A 3 -11.29 0.22 -1.15
CA MET A 3 -10.44 -0.70 -1.91
C MET A 3 -9.00 -0.26 -1.78
N VAL A 4 -8.17 -1.10 -1.16
CA VAL A 4 -6.73 -0.86 -1.06
C VAL A 4 -5.99 -1.89 -1.91
N THR A 5 -5.20 -1.40 -2.85
CA THR A 5 -4.32 -2.21 -3.69
C THR A 5 -2.87 -1.99 -3.25
N ILE A 6 -2.15 -3.08 -2.98
CA ILE A 6 -0.74 -3.04 -2.61
C ILE A 6 0.04 -3.87 -3.62
N ALA A 7 1.02 -3.26 -4.28
CA ALA A 7 1.85 -3.89 -5.30
C ALA A 7 3.32 -3.85 -4.90
N VAL A 8 3.93 -5.03 -4.73
CA VAL A 8 5.38 -5.18 -4.60
C VAL A 8 6.01 -5.21 -5.99
N LYS A 9 6.90 -4.26 -6.26
CA LYS A 9 7.55 -4.06 -7.56
C LYS A 9 9.04 -4.39 -7.51
N LYS A 10 9.60 -4.70 -8.69
CA LYS A 10 11.03 -5.00 -8.86
C LYS A 10 11.89 -3.82 -8.38
N GLY A 11 13.00 -4.15 -7.72
CA GLY A 11 13.96 -3.16 -7.24
C GLY A 11 13.60 -2.55 -5.88
N GLY A 12 12.91 -3.30 -5.02
CA GLY A 12 12.62 -2.88 -3.64
C GLY A 12 11.56 -1.79 -3.54
N ARG A 13 10.55 -1.81 -4.40
CA ARG A 13 9.50 -0.78 -4.44
C ARG A 13 8.16 -1.33 -3.99
N ILE A 14 7.38 -0.52 -3.29
CA ILE A 14 6.00 -0.81 -2.90
C ILE A 14 5.14 0.37 -3.32
N ASP A 15 4.07 0.08 -4.05
CA ASP A 15 3.03 1.05 -4.37
C ASP A 15 1.75 0.66 -3.64
N ILE A 16 1.14 1.65 -2.99
CA ILE A 16 -0.12 1.52 -2.26
C ILE A 16 -1.10 2.51 -2.88
N VAL A 17 -2.26 2.01 -3.30
CA VAL A 17 -3.35 2.82 -3.81
C VAL A 17 -4.57 2.54 -2.94
N ALA A 18 -5.21 3.59 -2.44
CA ALA A 18 -6.46 3.50 -1.72
C ALA A 18 -7.53 4.34 -2.42
N ASP A 19 -8.63 3.69 -2.77
CA ASP A 19 -9.80 4.36 -3.33
C ASP A 19 -10.96 4.36 -2.30
N ALA A 20 -11.29 5.55 -1.81
CA ALA A 20 -12.38 5.86 -0.91
C ALA A 20 -13.59 6.38 -1.69
N TRP A 21 -14.15 5.55 -2.56
CA TRP A 21 -15.20 5.91 -3.54
C TRP A 21 -16.42 6.63 -2.91
N HIS A 22 -16.67 6.38 -1.62
CA HIS A 22 -17.77 6.98 -0.86
C HIS A 22 -17.60 8.48 -0.58
N LEU A 23 -16.40 9.05 -0.76
CA LEU A 23 -16.15 10.48 -0.57
C LEU A 23 -16.48 11.32 -1.81
N GLU A 24 -16.64 10.67 -2.98
CA GLU A 24 -16.85 11.25 -4.34
C GLU A 24 -15.73 12.21 -4.81
N GLN A 25 -15.32 13.16 -3.99
CA GLN A 25 -14.17 14.04 -4.15
C GLN A 25 -12.99 13.56 -3.29
N ASP A 26 -11.77 13.83 -3.76
CA ASP A 26 -10.51 13.48 -3.09
C ASP A 26 -10.42 12.01 -2.66
N CYS A 27 -11.06 11.11 -3.43
CA CYS A 27 -11.24 9.71 -3.08
C CYS A 27 -10.05 8.81 -3.44
N HIS A 28 -8.98 9.34 -4.04
CA HIS A 28 -7.86 8.55 -4.55
C HIS A 28 -6.55 8.97 -3.87
N TYR A 29 -5.89 8.01 -3.22
CA TYR A 29 -4.66 8.23 -2.48
C TYR A 29 -3.58 7.26 -2.92
N GLU A 30 -2.36 7.77 -3.11
CA GLU A 30 -1.22 6.98 -3.54
C GLU A 30 0.00 7.19 -2.62
N TRP A 31 0.67 6.08 -2.30
CA TRP A 31 1.97 6.09 -1.63
C TRP A 31 2.97 5.23 -2.39
N HIS A 32 4.16 5.77 -2.58
CA HIS A 32 5.28 5.09 -3.23
C HIS A 32 6.46 4.99 -2.27
N LEU A 33 6.82 3.76 -1.90
CA LEU A 33 7.95 3.47 -1.04
C LEU A 33 9.07 2.82 -1.85
N ALA A 34 10.30 3.27 -1.62
CA ALA A 34 11.50 2.69 -2.20
C ALA A 34 12.49 2.32 -1.10
N PHE A 35 12.90 1.05 -1.09
CA PHE A 35 13.91 0.52 -0.20
C PHE A 35 15.20 0.28 -0.98
N PRO A 36 16.37 0.53 -0.37
CA PRO A 36 17.64 0.11 -0.94
C PRO A 36 17.64 -1.41 -1.22
N LEU A 37 18.39 -1.82 -2.24
CA LEU A 37 18.45 -3.23 -2.59
C LEU A 37 19.03 -4.06 -1.43
N ARG A 38 18.42 -5.22 -1.16
CA ARG A 38 18.86 -6.21 -0.16
C ARG A 38 18.77 -5.76 1.30
N THR A 39 18.12 -4.65 1.61
CA THR A 39 17.90 -4.22 3.00
C THR A 39 16.59 -4.70 3.59
N VAL A 40 15.62 -5.04 2.74
CA VAL A 40 14.31 -5.56 3.15
C VAL A 40 14.03 -6.86 2.41
N ASP A 41 13.56 -7.87 3.13
CA ASP A 41 13.02 -9.08 2.53
C ASP A 41 11.61 -8.80 2.01
N MET A 42 11.53 -8.55 0.71
CA MET A 42 10.26 -8.26 0.04
C MET A 42 9.38 -9.51 -0.13
N THR A 43 9.93 -10.72 0.06
CA THR A 43 9.21 -11.98 -0.17
C THR A 43 8.32 -12.39 1.00
N SER A 44 8.63 -11.88 2.20
CA SER A 44 7.88 -12.13 3.43
C SER A 44 6.90 -11.00 3.79
N LEU A 45 6.72 -10.00 2.93
CA LEU A 45 5.85 -8.86 3.19
C LEU A 45 4.40 -9.29 3.41
N ARG A 46 3.78 -8.72 4.44
CA ARG A 46 2.36 -8.87 4.74
C ARG A 46 1.77 -7.51 5.02
N ALA A 47 0.55 -7.31 4.54
CA ALA A 47 -0.26 -6.14 4.82
C ALA A 47 -1.47 -6.58 5.66
N THR A 48 -1.75 -5.87 6.74
CA THR A 48 -2.80 -6.22 7.69
C THR A 48 -3.46 -4.97 8.21
N PHE A 49 -4.78 -4.89 8.11
CA PHE A 49 -5.51 -3.88 8.86
C PHE A 49 -5.63 -4.29 10.31
N ASN A 50 -5.42 -3.36 11.22
CA ASN A 50 -5.79 -3.52 12.62
C ASN A 50 -7.29 -3.20 12.85
N ASP A 51 -7.76 -3.37 14.07
CA ASP A 51 -9.18 -3.15 14.44
C ASP A 51 -9.65 -1.69 14.24
N SER A 52 -8.71 -0.73 14.19
CA SER A 52 -9.02 0.68 13.91
C SER A 52 -8.98 1.03 12.42
N GLY A 53 -8.82 0.04 11.53
CA GLY A 53 -8.73 0.26 10.08
C GLY A 53 -7.41 0.88 9.63
N THR A 54 -6.38 0.87 10.48
CA THR A 54 -5.02 1.29 10.12
C THR A 54 -4.29 0.13 9.47
N LEU A 55 -3.70 0.38 8.30
CA LEU A 55 -2.86 -0.55 7.55
C LEU A 55 -1.45 -0.67 8.12
#